data_AF-A0A847C0C7-F1
#
_entry.id   AF-A0A847C0C7-F1
#
_cell.length_a   1.000
_cell.length_b   1.000
_cell.length_c   1.000
_cell.angle_alpha   90.00
_cell.angle_beta   90.00
_cell.angle_gamma   90.00
#
_symmetry.space_group_name_H-M   'P 1'
#
loop_
_entity.id
_entity.type
_entity.pdbx_description
1 polymer ?
#
loop_
_entity_poly.entity_id
_entity_poly.type
_entity_poly.pdbx_seq_one_letter_code
_entity_poly.pdbx_strand_id
1 'polypeptide(L)'
;MEKFKFEELEIWQRAVEFADLVIETAESLETPRNHFRLIEQLEAAATSVAMNIAEGKGRYSKKEFVHYLYIARGSLFETVTLLKIIHKRRWISDEQVAELNQFAIALAKMLNAFINALKKSQS
;
A
#
# COMPACT_ATOMS: atom_id res chain seq x y z
N MET A 1 -20.64 9.27 -13.32
CA MET A 1 -19.80 10.24 -12.60
C MET A 1 -18.47 10.28 -13.31
N GLU A 2 -17.93 11.46 -13.64
CA GLU A 2 -16.56 11.56 -14.17
C GLU A 2 -15.57 11.05 -13.11
N LYS A 3 -14.50 10.40 -13.58
CA LYS A 3 -13.44 9.83 -12.73
C LYS A 3 -12.11 10.51 -13.03
N PHE A 4 -11.25 10.63 -12.03
CA PHE A 4 -9.88 11.06 -12.26
C PHE A 4 -9.10 9.96 -13.01
N LYS A 5 -8.20 10.34 -13.92
CA LYS A 5 -7.42 9.39 -14.74
C LYS A 5 -6.58 8.39 -13.94
N PHE A 6 -6.20 8.71 -12.70
CA PHE A 6 -5.46 7.76 -11.86
C PHE A 6 -6.37 6.66 -11.29
N GLU A 7 -7.68 6.89 -11.17
CA GLU A 7 -8.64 5.91 -10.67
C GLU A 7 -8.87 4.76 -11.66
N GLU A 8 -8.46 4.93 -12.92
CA GLU A 8 -8.45 3.90 -13.95
C GLU A 8 -7.27 2.92 -13.81
N LEU A 9 -6.26 3.25 -13.00
CA LEU A 9 -5.11 2.38 -12.79
C LEU A 9 -5.50 1.22 -11.86
N GLU A 10 -5.47 -0.01 -12.38
CA GLU A 10 -5.72 -1.22 -11.57
C GLU A 10 -4.81 -1.27 -10.33
N ILE A 11 -3.54 -0.89 -10.47
CA ILE A 11 -2.60 -0.84 -9.34
C ILE A 11 -3.02 0.15 -8.24
N TRP A 12 -3.74 1.21 -8.59
CA TRP A 12 -4.27 2.17 -7.62
C TRP A 12 -5.49 1.60 -6.93
N GLN A 13 -6.42 1.00 -7.68
CA GLN A 13 -7.62 0.35 -7.13
C GLN A 13 -7.24 -0.73 -6.11
N ARG A 14 -6.28 -1.59 -6.46
CA ARG A 14 -5.75 -2.63 -5.56
C ARG A 14 -5.02 -2.04 -4.35
N ALA A 15 -4.36 -0.89 -4.50
CA ALA A 15 -3.74 -0.21 -3.37
C ALA A 15 -4.77 0.40 -2.40
N VAL A 16 -5.89 0.91 -2.91
CA VAL A 16 -7.01 1.39 -2.08
C VAL A 16 -7.66 0.23 -1.34
N GLU A 17 -7.97 -0.87 -2.02
CA GLU A 17 -8.50 -2.09 -1.38
C GLU A 17 -7.56 -2.62 -0.29
N PHE A 18 -6.25 -2.63 -0.56
CA PHE A 18 -5.27 -3.05 0.44
C PHE A 18 -5.25 -2.11 1.66
N ALA A 19 -5.34 -0.80 1.45
CA ALA A 19 -5.38 0.16 2.55
C ALA A 19 -6.66 0.00 3.39
N ASP A 20 -7.80 -0.21 2.75
CA ASP A 20 -9.10 -0.44 3.41
C ASP A 20 -9.05 -1.67 4.32
N LEU A 21 -8.55 -2.82 3.82
CA LEU A 21 -8.38 -4.05 4.62
C LEU A 21 -7.42 -3.86 5.81
N VAL A 22 -6.36 -3.06 5.63
CA VAL A 22 -5.43 -2.76 6.72
C VAL A 22 -6.08 -1.88 7.78
N ILE A 23 -6.88 -0.90 7.38
CA ILE A 23 -7.64 -0.03 8.29
C ILE A 23 -8.70 -0.85 9.03
N GLU A 24 -9.48 -1.69 8.35
CA GLU A 24 -10.45 -2.60 8.98
C GLU A 24 -9.76 -3.49 10.02
N THR A 25 -8.60 -4.04 9.68
CA THR A 25 -7.79 -4.82 10.62
C THR A 25 -7.37 -3.97 11.82
N ALA A 26 -6.91 -2.75 11.59
CA ALA A 26 -6.46 -1.82 12.63
C ALA A 26 -7.60 -1.42 13.60
N GLU A 27 -8.80 -1.16 13.07
CA GLU A 27 -9.99 -0.83 13.85
C GLU A 27 -10.45 -1.99 14.75
N SER A 28 -10.17 -3.24 14.35
CA SER A 28 -10.49 -4.44 15.14
C SER A 28 -9.49 -4.75 16.27
N LEU A 29 -8.38 -4.00 16.39
CA LEU A 29 -7.31 -4.34 17.33
C LEU A 29 -7.66 -4.01 18.79
N GLU A 30 -7.71 -5.04 19.62
CA GLU A 30 -7.77 -4.90 21.08
C GLU A 30 -6.36 -4.97 21.68
N THR A 31 -5.80 -3.83 22.09
CA THR A 31 -4.44 -3.77 22.66
C THR A 31 -4.42 -3.18 24.07
N PRO A 32 -3.48 -3.58 24.96
CA PRO A 32 -3.51 -3.20 26.38
C PRO A 32 -3.49 -1.70 26.68
N ARG A 33 -3.02 -0.87 25.73
CA ARG A 33 -2.91 0.59 25.89
C ARG A 33 -3.28 1.34 24.61
N ASN A 34 -4.09 0.73 23.75
CA ASN A 34 -4.52 1.20 22.43
C ASN A 34 -3.41 1.40 21.38
N HIS A 35 -2.17 1.70 21.75
CA HIS A 35 -1.03 1.82 20.81
C HIS A 35 -1.28 2.78 19.62
N PHE A 36 -2.06 3.84 19.83
CA PHE A 36 -2.50 4.81 18.80
C PHE A 36 -1.43 5.20 17.78
N ARG A 37 -0.24 5.61 18.23
CA ARG A 37 0.85 6.00 17.32
C ARG A 37 1.29 4.89 16.36
N LEU A 38 1.29 3.63 16.79
CA LEU A 38 1.66 2.51 15.93
C LEU A 38 0.55 2.21 14.91
N ILE A 39 -0.70 2.32 15.36
CA ILE A 39 -1.89 2.14 14.52
C ILE A 39 -1.93 3.24 13.45
N GLU A 40 -1.80 4.51 13.83
CA GLU A 40 -1.71 5.65 12.90
C GLU A 40 -0.57 5.46 11.88
N GLN A 41 0.59 4.94 12.30
CA GLN A 41 1.69 4.64 11.38
C GLN A 41 1.35 3.54 10.38
N LEU A 42 0.60 2.51 10.80
CA LEU A 42 0.15 1.43 9.94
C LEU A 42 -0.82 1.94 8.88
N GLU A 43 -1.83 2.69 9.31
CA GLU A 43 -2.85 3.31 8.44
C GLU A 43 -2.20 4.31 7.46
N ALA A 44 -1.30 5.17 7.96
CA ALA A 44 -0.60 6.14 7.13
C ALA A 44 0.29 5.45 6.08
N ALA A 45 1.05 4.41 6.46
CA ALA A 45 1.86 3.66 5.51
C ALA A 45 1.00 2.98 4.43
N ALA A 46 -0.12 2.36 4.83
CA ALA A 46 -1.00 1.64 3.89
C ALA A 46 -1.66 2.59 2.88
N THR A 47 -2.25 3.69 3.36
CA THR A 47 -2.88 4.71 2.50
C THR A 47 -1.86 5.41 1.61
N SER A 48 -0.62 5.60 2.07
CA SER A 48 0.48 6.22 1.31
C SER A 48 0.79 5.48 0.01
N VAL A 49 0.53 4.18 -0.08
CA VAL A 49 0.71 3.42 -1.33
C VAL A 49 -0.17 3.98 -2.44
N ALA A 50 -1.48 4.11 -2.19
CA ALA A 50 -2.43 4.65 -3.16
C ALA A 50 -2.20 6.15 -3.42
N MET A 51 -1.90 6.93 -2.38
CA MET A 51 -1.61 8.36 -2.50
C MET A 51 -0.41 8.62 -3.42
N ASN A 52 0.70 7.88 -3.25
CA ASN A 52 1.87 8.04 -4.10
C ASN A 52 1.63 7.61 -5.56
N ILE A 53 0.79 6.58 -5.80
CA ILE A 53 0.41 6.21 -7.17
C ILE A 53 -0.37 7.34 -7.84
N ALA A 54 -1.35 7.93 -7.13
CA ALA A 54 -2.15 9.02 -7.64
C ALA A 54 -1.32 10.29 -7.89
N GLU A 55 -0.49 10.68 -6.92
CA GLU A 55 0.40 11.84 -7.03
C GLU A 55 1.39 11.68 -8.18
N GLY A 56 2.01 10.49 -8.29
CA GLY A 56 2.93 10.17 -9.36
C GLY A 56 2.28 10.24 -10.74
N LYS A 57 1.03 9.77 -10.87
CA LYS A 57 0.28 9.83 -12.13
C LYS A 57 -0.04 11.27 -12.57
N GLY A 58 -0.11 12.19 -11.61
CA GLY A 58 -0.27 13.63 -11.86
C GLY A 58 1.02 14.36 -12.26
N ARG A 59 2.19 13.72 -12.19
CA ARG A 59 3.47 14.33 -12.57
C ARG A 59 3.66 14.40 -14.08
N TYR A 60 4.47 15.36 -14.52
CA TYR A 60 4.67 15.66 -15.94
C TYR A 60 5.43 14.55 -16.67
N SER A 61 6.50 14.03 -16.08
CA SER A 61 7.35 13.03 -16.73
C SER A 61 7.11 11.60 -16.23
N LYS A 62 7.31 10.63 -17.14
CA LYS A 62 7.34 9.21 -16.76
C LYS A 62 8.42 8.90 -15.73
N LYS A 63 9.55 9.63 -15.74
CA LYS A 63 10.64 9.47 -14.77
C LYS A 63 10.20 9.83 -13.36
N GLU A 64 9.47 10.94 -13.20
CA GLU A 64 8.86 11.31 -11.92
C GLU A 64 7.82 10.29 -11.50
N PHE A 65 6.95 9.85 -12.41
CA PHE A 65 5.95 8.83 -12.06
C PHE A 65 6.63 7.55 -11.52
N VAL A 66 7.69 7.08 -12.18
CA VAL A 66 8.49 5.94 -11.71
C VAL A 66 9.08 6.20 -10.31
N HIS A 67 9.56 7.41 -10.01
CA HIS A 67 10.05 7.77 -8.68
C HIS A 67 8.95 7.62 -7.61
N TYR A 68 7.76 8.14 -7.86
CA TYR A 68 6.61 8.00 -6.96
C TYR A 68 6.16 6.55 -6.77
N LEU A 69 6.21 5.73 -7.83
CA LEU A 69 5.92 4.29 -7.70
C LEU A 69 6.95 3.56 -6.82
N TYR A 70 8.21 4.03 -6.77
CA TYR A 70 9.18 3.51 -5.82
C TYR A 70 8.87 3.92 -4.38
N ILE A 71 8.37 5.14 -4.16
CA ILE A 71 7.90 5.58 -2.83
C ILE A 71 6.70 4.74 -2.41
N ALA A 72 5.70 4.55 -3.29
CA ALA A 72 4.54 3.69 -3.03
C ALA A 72 4.96 2.27 -2.61
N ARG A 73 5.96 1.69 -3.31
CA ARG A 73 6.52 0.38 -2.94
C ARG A 73 7.24 0.40 -1.60
N GLY A 74 7.94 1.49 -1.26
CA GLY A 74 8.54 1.70 0.05
C GLY A 74 7.48 1.68 1.15
N SER A 75 6.41 2.46 1.00
CA SER A 75 5.29 2.48 1.96
C SER A 75 4.62 1.11 2.09
N LEU A 76 4.47 0.35 1.01
CA LEU A 76 3.97 -1.03 1.08
C LEU A 76 4.84 -1.93 1.97
N PHE A 77 6.17 -1.78 1.90
CA PHE A 77 7.10 -2.54 2.73
C PHE A 77 7.06 -2.09 4.19
N GLU A 78 6.83 -0.80 4.46
CA GLU A 78 6.58 -0.28 5.80
C GLU A 78 5.30 -0.89 6.39
N THR A 79 4.20 -0.90 5.62
CA THR A 79 2.94 -1.56 6.03
C THR A 79 3.17 -3.02 6.39
N VAL A 80 3.83 -3.79 5.52
CA VAL A 80 4.14 -5.21 5.78
C VAL A 80 4.98 -5.37 7.04
N THR A 81 5.96 -4.49 7.27
CA THR A 81 6.78 -4.52 8.48
C THR A 81 5.94 -4.32 9.74
N LEU A 82 5.02 -3.34 9.72
CA LEU A 82 4.11 -3.07 10.84
C LEU A 82 3.13 -4.22 11.06
N LEU A 83 2.59 -4.83 10.00
CA LEU A 83 1.75 -6.04 10.09
C LEU A 83 2.48 -7.20 10.76
N LYS A 84 3.76 -7.41 10.43
CA LYS A 84 4.59 -8.42 11.10
C LYS A 84 4.83 -8.09 12.58
N ILE A 85 4.97 -6.82 12.93
CA ILE A 85 5.12 -6.39 14.34
C ILE A 85 3.85 -6.70 15.13
N ILE A 86 2.67 -6.29 14.66
CA ILE A 86 1.40 -6.52 15.37
C ILE A 86 1.05 -8.01 15.44
N HIS A 87 1.41 -8.80 14.42
CA HIS A 87 1.31 -10.25 14.44
C HIS A 87 2.22 -10.89 15.51
N LYS A 88 3.48 -10.46 15.62
CA LYS A 88 4.39 -10.94 16.69
C LYS A 88 3.89 -10.59 18.10
N ARG A 89 3.07 -9.55 18.22
CA ARG A 89 2.38 -9.17 19.46
C ARG A 89 1.10 -9.97 19.72
N ARG A 90 0.72 -10.85 18.78
CA ARG A 90 -0.52 -11.65 18.77
C ARG A 90 -1.78 -10.80 18.77
N TRP A 91 -1.74 -9.63 18.12
CA TRP A 91 -2.90 -8.76 17.98
C TRP A 91 -3.76 -9.11 16.77
N ILE A 92 -3.20 -9.86 15.82
CA ILE A 92 -3.91 -10.42 14.66
C ILE A 92 -3.56 -11.90 14.55
N SER A 93 -4.46 -12.68 13.95
CA SER A 93 -4.30 -14.13 13.75
C SER A 93 -3.30 -14.47 12.64
N ASP A 94 -2.90 -15.74 12.58
CA ASP A 94 -2.07 -16.26 11.50
C ASP A 94 -2.78 -16.17 10.14
N GLU A 95 -4.10 -16.36 10.12
CA GLU A 95 -4.95 -16.25 8.93
C GLU A 95 -5.00 -14.81 8.43
N GLN A 96 -5.28 -13.84 9.33
CA GLN A 96 -5.33 -12.42 8.98
C GLN A 96 -4.00 -11.93 8.41
N VAL A 97 -2.88 -12.28 9.07
CA VAL A 97 -1.56 -11.86 8.59
C VAL A 97 -1.20 -12.57 7.28
N ALA A 98 -1.62 -13.81 7.07
CA ALA A 98 -1.36 -14.54 5.82
C ALA A 98 -2.10 -13.90 4.64
N GLU A 99 -3.38 -13.56 4.81
CA GLU A 99 -4.20 -12.88 3.81
C GLU A 99 -3.59 -11.53 3.40
N LEU A 100 -3.31 -10.65 4.37
CA LEU A 100 -2.72 -9.34 4.12
C LEU A 100 -1.35 -9.44 3.45
N ASN A 101 -0.52 -10.43 3.82
CA ASN A 101 0.77 -10.65 3.16
C ASN A 101 0.61 -11.13 1.71
N GLN A 102 -0.35 -12.02 1.43
CA GLN A 102 -0.62 -12.46 0.06
C GLN A 102 -1.06 -11.29 -0.81
N PHE A 103 -1.94 -10.43 -0.29
CA PHE A 103 -2.35 -9.21 -0.97
C PHE A 103 -1.15 -8.29 -1.23
N ALA A 104 -0.35 -8.01 -0.21
CA ALA A 104 0.83 -7.15 -0.33
C ALA A 104 1.85 -7.68 -1.35
N ILE A 105 2.08 -9.01 -1.39
CA ILE A 105 2.96 -9.64 -2.39
C ILE A 105 2.42 -9.44 -3.81
N ALA A 106 1.11 -9.63 -4.01
CA ALA A 106 0.49 -9.39 -5.31
C ALA A 106 0.64 -7.93 -5.74
N LEU A 107 0.34 -6.98 -4.84
CA LEU A 107 0.47 -5.55 -5.11
C LEU A 107 1.93 -5.14 -5.41
N ALA A 108 2.90 -5.69 -4.68
CA ALA A 108 4.32 -5.47 -4.95
C ALA A 108 4.73 -5.97 -6.35
N LYS A 109 4.22 -7.14 -6.79
CA LYS A 109 4.45 -7.65 -8.15
C LYS A 109 3.84 -6.72 -9.20
N MET A 110 2.62 -6.23 -8.98
CA MET A 110 1.97 -5.29 -9.88
C MET A 110 2.74 -3.98 -10.00
N LEU A 111 3.16 -3.38 -8.88
CA LEU A 111 4.00 -2.19 -8.85
C LEU A 111 5.29 -2.39 -9.64
N ASN A 112 5.99 -3.51 -9.42
CA ASN A 112 7.23 -3.82 -10.12
C ASN A 112 7.02 -4.00 -11.63
N ALA A 113 5.98 -4.72 -12.05
CA ALA A 113 5.63 -4.90 -13.45
C ALA A 113 5.33 -3.56 -14.13
N PHE A 114 4.55 -2.71 -13.46
CA PHE A 114 4.18 -1.39 -13.98
C PHE A 114 5.37 -0.44 -14.10
N ILE A 115 6.24 -0.39 -13.08
CA ILE A 115 7.51 0.36 -13.12
C ILE A 115 8.37 -0.09 -14.31
N ASN A 116 8.50 -1.40 -14.52
CA ASN A 116 9.29 -1.95 -15.62
C ASN A 116 8.69 -1.60 -16.99
N ALA A 117 7.37 -1.64 -17.13
CA ALA A 117 6.68 -1.23 -18.36
C ALA A 117 6.92 0.26 -18.67
N LEU A 118 6.80 1.14 -17.67
CA LEU A 118 7.05 2.57 -17.84
C LEU A 118 8.50 2.86 -18.23
N LYS A 119 9.47 2.15 -17.67
CA LYS A 119 10.89 2.29 -18.01
C LYS A 119 11.20 1.83 -19.44
N LYS A 120 10.65 0.70 -19.89
CA LYS A 120 10.83 0.23 -21.28
C LYS A 120 10.21 1.18 -22.31
N SER A 121 9.15 1.90 -21.94
CA SER A 121 8.52 2.89 -22.82
C SER A 121 9.24 4.24 -22.90
N GLN A 122 10.42 4.37 -22.27
CA GLN A 122 11.30 5.55 -22.33
C GLN A 122 12.59 5.29 -23.13
N SER A 123 12.89 4.04 -23.46
CA SER A 123 13.96 3.63 -24.39
C SER A 123 13.42 3.51 -25.80
#